data_AF-S4NWI4-F1
#
_entry.id   AF-S4NWI4-F1
#
_cell.length_a   1.000
_cell.length_b   1.000
_cell.length_c   1.000
_cell.angle_alpha   90.00
_cell.angle_beta   90.00
_cell.angle_gamma   90.00
#
_symmetry.space_group_name_H-M   'P 1'
#
loop_
_entity.id
_entity.type
_entity.pdbx_description
1 polymer ?
#
loop_
_entity_poly.entity_id
_entity_poly.type
_entity_poly.pdbx_seq_one_letter_code
_entity_poly.pdbx_strand_id
1 'polypeptide(L)'
;MAEENLRGVRFNIYDVTLHTDAIHRGGGQIIPTTRRCLYACLLTAGPRLMEPVYLCEIQCPEVAVGGIYGVLNRRRGHVFEESQVAGTPMFVVKAYLPVNESFGFTADLRSNTGGQAFPQCVFDHWQILPGDPCEPGTKPYGVVMDTRKRKGLKEGLPDLTQYLDKL
;
A
#
# COMPACT_ATOMS: atom_id res chain seq x y z
N MET A 1 0.35 13.58 0.27
CA MET A 1 1.50 12.88 0.90
C MET A 1 2.66 12.64 -0.07
N ALA A 2 2.52 11.86 -1.14
CA ALA A 2 3.61 11.61 -2.10
C ALA A 2 3.20 11.80 -3.58
N GLU A 3 2.15 12.59 -3.83
CA GLU A 3 1.54 12.76 -5.16
C GLU A 3 1.18 11.42 -5.82
N GLU A 4 0.57 10.53 -5.03
CA GLU A 4 -0.03 9.28 -5.51
C GLU A 4 -1.53 9.48 -5.72
N ASN A 5 -2.11 8.68 -6.61
CA ASN A 5 -3.54 8.66 -6.82
C ASN A 5 -4.28 8.20 -5.57
N LEU A 6 -5.42 8.83 -5.27
CA LEU A 6 -6.25 8.48 -4.12
C LEU A 6 -7.12 7.26 -4.42
N ARG A 7 -7.38 6.43 -3.41
CA ARG A 7 -8.29 5.29 -3.48
C ARG A 7 -9.18 5.27 -2.24
N GLY A 8 -10.48 5.05 -2.44
CA GLY A 8 -11.44 4.93 -1.34
C GLY A 8 -11.66 6.23 -0.55
N VAL A 9 -11.34 7.38 -1.13
CA VAL A 9 -11.54 8.70 -0.47
C VAL A 9 -12.82 9.33 -0.98
N ARG A 10 -13.68 9.74 -0.05
CA ARG A 10 -14.90 10.52 -0.32
C ARG A 10 -14.69 11.95 0.19
N PHE A 11 -15.00 12.93 -0.64
CA PHE A 11 -15.05 14.33 -0.24
C PHE A 11 -16.51 14.80 -0.21
N ASN A 12 -16.86 15.57 0.80
CA ASN A 12 -18.15 16.24 0.91
C ASN A 12 -17.89 17.76 0.88
N ILE A 13 -18.50 18.46 -0.08
CA ILE A 13 -18.45 19.92 -0.15
C ILE A 13 -19.65 20.44 0.63
N TYR A 14 -19.41 21.15 1.73
CA TYR A 14 -20.47 21.66 2.60
C TYR A 14 -20.95 23.05 2.18
N ASP A 15 -20.03 23.93 1.83
CA ASP A 15 -20.32 25.30 1.45
C ASP A 15 -19.26 25.83 0.47
N VAL A 16 -19.65 26.82 -0.33
CA VAL A 16 -18.78 27.52 -1.30
C VAL A 16 -19.17 28.98 -1.39
N THR A 17 -18.27 29.88 -0.96
CA THR A 17 -18.41 31.33 -1.16
C THR A 17 -17.65 31.76 -2.41
N LEU A 18 -18.34 32.39 -3.37
CA LEU A 18 -17.75 32.84 -4.64
C LEU A 18 -17.90 34.35 -4.81
N HIS A 19 -16.96 34.94 -5.55
CA HIS A 19 -17.11 36.31 -6.04
C HIS A 19 -18.39 36.45 -6.90
N THR A 20 -19.00 37.64 -6.89
CA THR A 20 -20.23 37.92 -7.64
C THR A 20 -20.02 37.80 -9.15
N ASP A 21 -18.95 38.40 -9.65
CA ASP A 21 -18.66 38.45 -11.09
C ASP A 21 -17.99 37.19 -11.63
N ALA A 22 -18.51 36.66 -12.74
CA ALA A 22 -18.03 35.43 -13.37
C ALA A 22 -16.56 35.52 -13.83
N ILE A 23 -16.10 36.71 -14.24
CA ILE A 23 -14.72 36.95 -14.69
C ILE A 23 -13.68 36.68 -13.59
N HIS A 24 -14.07 36.82 -12.32
CA HIS A 24 -13.20 36.61 -11.15
C HIS A 24 -13.27 35.20 -10.57
N ARG A 25 -14.04 34.29 -11.19
CA ARG A 25 -14.24 32.91 -10.72
C ARG A 25 -14.16 31.87 -11.83
N GLY A 26 -13.30 32.12 -12.83
CA GLY A 26 -12.99 31.15 -13.86
C GLY A 26 -12.24 29.91 -13.33
N GLY A 27 -12.02 28.93 -14.19
CA GLY A 27 -11.36 27.67 -13.83
C GLY A 27 -9.98 27.85 -13.20
N GLY A 28 -9.22 28.88 -13.61
CA GLY A 28 -7.92 29.21 -13.03
C GLY A 28 -7.96 29.64 -11.56
N GLN A 29 -9.12 30.06 -11.05
CA GLN A 29 -9.33 30.40 -9.63
C GLN A 29 -9.93 29.21 -8.86
N ILE A 30 -10.92 28.54 -9.45
CA ILE A 30 -11.63 27.43 -8.80
C ILE A 30 -10.75 26.19 -8.66
N ILE A 31 -10.02 25.77 -9.71
CA ILE A 31 -9.27 24.50 -9.70
C ILE A 31 -8.17 24.49 -8.62
N PRO A 32 -7.30 25.52 -8.50
CA PRO A 32 -6.29 25.55 -7.44
C PRO A 32 -6.90 25.63 -6.04
N THR A 33 -7.98 26.40 -5.87
CA THR A 33 -8.69 26.54 -4.59
C THR A 33 -9.26 25.20 -4.14
N THR A 34 -9.98 24.51 -5.03
CA THR A 34 -10.51 23.17 -4.76
C THR A 34 -9.38 22.19 -4.47
N ARG A 35 -8.30 22.18 -5.27
CA ARG A 35 -7.15 21.29 -5.05
C ARG A 35 -6.51 21.48 -3.68
N ARG A 36 -6.29 22.74 -3.26
CA ARG A 36 -5.75 23.08 -1.93
C ARG A 36 -6.68 22.60 -0.82
N CYS A 37 -7.98 22.89 -0.93
CA CYS A 37 -9.00 22.46 0.03
C CYS A 37 -9.02 20.92 0.18
N LEU A 38 -9.03 20.17 -0.92
CA LEU A 38 -9.02 18.71 -0.89
C LEU A 38 -7.74 18.15 -0.24
N TYR A 39 -6.58 18.78 -0.44
CA TYR A 39 -5.33 18.38 0.23
C TYR A 39 -5.35 18.68 1.74
N ALA A 40 -5.91 19.81 2.16
CA ALA A 40 -6.11 20.12 3.58
C ALA A 40 -7.00 19.06 4.24
N CYS A 41 -8.16 18.76 3.63
CA CYS A 41 -9.08 17.72 4.09
C CYS A 41 -8.39 16.36 4.23
N LEU A 42 -7.59 15.95 3.24
CA LEU A 42 -6.88 14.69 3.26
C LEU A 42 -5.88 14.60 4.42
N LEU A 43 -5.13 15.67 4.72
CA LEU A 43 -4.19 15.68 5.82
C LEU A 43 -4.89 15.62 7.18
N THR A 44 -6.03 16.30 7.33
CA THR A 44 -6.82 16.27 8.56
C THR A 44 -7.57 14.96 8.79
N ALA A 45 -7.78 14.16 7.73
CA ALA A 45 -8.52 12.91 7.79
C ALA A 45 -7.70 11.70 8.25
N GLY A 46 -6.43 11.88 8.64
CA GLY A 46 -5.56 10.78 9.08
C GLY A 46 -5.28 9.77 7.96
N PRO A 47 -4.63 10.19 6.87
CA PRO A 47 -4.56 9.38 5.67
C PRO A 47 -3.66 8.15 5.87
N ARG A 48 -3.91 7.10 5.09
CA ARG A 48 -3.20 5.81 5.18
C ARG A 48 -2.61 5.42 3.84
N LEU A 49 -1.51 4.66 3.86
CA LEU A 49 -0.88 4.10 2.66
C LEU A 49 -1.44 2.70 2.42
N MET A 50 -1.70 2.34 1.16
CA MET A 50 -2.05 0.98 0.79
C MET A 50 -0.87 0.28 0.13
N GLU A 51 -0.65 -0.99 0.45
CA GLU A 51 0.29 -1.86 -0.25
C GLU A 51 -0.48 -2.90 -1.09
N PRO A 52 0.02 -3.27 -2.27
CA PRO A 52 -0.53 -4.37 -3.03
C PRO A 52 -0.12 -5.70 -2.40
N VAL A 53 -1.00 -6.70 -2.53
CA VAL A 53 -0.83 -8.04 -1.96
C VAL A 53 -1.00 -9.07 -3.06
N TYR A 54 -0.11 -10.07 -3.07
CA TYR A 54 -0.25 -11.25 -3.89
C TYR A 54 -1.03 -12.34 -3.16
N LEU A 55 -1.85 -13.05 -3.91
CA LEU A 55 -2.24 -14.42 -3.59
C LEU A 55 -1.12 -15.33 -4.08
N CYS A 56 -0.44 -15.99 -3.15
CA CYS A 56 0.61 -16.94 -3.42
C CYS A 56 0.08 -18.35 -3.24
N GLU A 57 0.14 -19.16 -4.30
CA GLU A 57 -0.12 -20.59 -4.27
C GLU A 57 1.21 -21.33 -4.36
N ILE A 58 1.49 -22.21 -3.39
CA ILE A 58 2.77 -22.91 -3.30
C ILE A 58 2.52 -24.40 -3.26
N GLN A 59 3.08 -25.11 -4.25
CA GLN A 59 3.02 -26.56 -4.31
C GLN A 59 4.31 -27.16 -3.77
N CYS A 60 4.22 -28.11 -2.83
CA CYS A 60 5.39 -28.79 -2.28
C CYS A 60 5.03 -30.18 -1.70
N PRO A 61 6.00 -31.09 -1.51
CA PRO A 61 5.82 -32.28 -0.70
C PRO A 61 5.60 -31.95 0.78
N GLU A 62 4.90 -32.82 1.52
CA GLU A 62 4.61 -32.65 2.96
C GLU A 62 5.84 -32.26 3.81
N VAL A 63 6.99 -32.91 3.54
CA VAL A 63 8.25 -32.68 4.27
C VAL A 63 8.79 -31.25 4.14
N ALA A 64 8.39 -30.51 3.10
CA ALA A 64 8.85 -29.16 2.81
C ALA A 64 7.89 -28.07 3.31
N VAL A 65 6.67 -28.43 3.75
CA VAL A 65 5.64 -27.48 4.20
C VAL A 65 6.15 -26.59 5.35
N GLY A 66 6.87 -27.16 6.32
CA GLY A 66 7.43 -26.40 7.43
C GLY A 66 8.39 -25.27 6.99
N GLY A 67 9.13 -25.47 5.90
CA GLY A 67 10.00 -24.45 5.31
C GLY A 67 9.23 -23.27 4.74
N ILE A 68 8.04 -23.53 4.16
CA ILE A 68 7.15 -22.49 3.62
C ILE A 68 6.67 -21.56 4.74
N TYR A 69 6.16 -22.12 5.83
CA TYR A 69 5.71 -21.34 6.99
C TYR A 69 6.83 -20.45 7.54
N GLY A 70 8.06 -20.99 7.63
CA GLY A 70 9.23 -20.24 8.06
C GLY A 70 9.52 -19.02 7.18
N VAL A 71 9.46 -19.17 5.85
CA VAL A 71 9.72 -18.08 4.91
C VAL A 71 8.59 -17.05 4.90
N LEU A 72 7.33 -17.50 4.89
CA LEU A 72 6.17 -16.60 4.90
C LEU A 72 6.13 -15.76 6.19
N ASN A 73 6.37 -16.35 7.35
CA ASN A 73 6.39 -15.62 8.62
C ASN A 73 7.43 -14.48 8.64
N ARG A 74 8.64 -14.73 8.10
CA ARG A 74 9.68 -13.68 8.00
C ARG A 74 9.30 -12.54 7.05
N ARG A 75 8.41 -12.80 6.09
CA ARG A 75 8.01 -11.89 5.01
C ARG A 75 6.60 -11.32 5.20
N ARG A 76 6.07 -11.35 6.43
CA ARG A 76 4.70 -10.91 6.78
C ARG A 76 3.61 -11.61 5.96
N GLY A 77 3.88 -12.81 5.48
CA GLY A 77 2.92 -13.63 4.77
C GLY A 77 1.89 -14.22 5.73
N HIS A 78 0.67 -14.41 5.25
CA HIS A 78 -0.42 -15.02 6.03
C HIS A 78 -0.99 -16.22 5.28
N VAL A 79 -0.74 -17.43 5.80
CA VAL A 79 -1.33 -18.67 5.29
C VAL A 79 -2.77 -18.77 5.80
N PHE A 80 -3.71 -19.02 4.89
CA PHE A 80 -5.12 -19.15 5.24
C PHE A 80 -5.76 -20.45 4.72
N GLU A 81 -5.09 -21.16 3.80
CA GLU A 81 -5.56 -22.44 3.28
C GLU A 81 -4.36 -23.36 3.05
N GLU A 82 -4.51 -24.60 3.49
CA GLU A 82 -3.59 -25.70 3.22
C GLU A 82 -4.43 -26.90 2.82
N SER A 83 -4.16 -27.47 1.64
CA SER A 83 -4.88 -28.64 1.15
C SER A 83 -3.93 -29.68 0.56
N GLN A 84 -4.22 -30.95 0.83
CA GLN A 84 -3.49 -32.06 0.23
C GLN A 84 -4.05 -32.37 -1.17
N VAL A 85 -3.17 -32.56 -2.14
CA VAL A 85 -3.57 -32.99 -3.50
C VAL A 85 -3.86 -34.48 -3.46
N ALA A 86 -5.14 -34.84 -3.61
CA ALA A 86 -5.60 -36.23 -3.54
C ALA A 86 -4.83 -37.15 -4.50
N GLY A 87 -4.37 -38.28 -3.98
CA GLY A 87 -3.60 -39.28 -4.73
C GLY A 87 -2.11 -38.97 -4.88
N THR A 88 -1.59 -37.92 -4.24
CA THR A 88 -0.15 -37.55 -4.27
C THR A 88 0.35 -37.10 -2.89
N PRO A 89 1.67 -37.12 -2.62
CA PRO A 89 2.24 -36.56 -1.40
C PRO A 89 2.37 -35.02 -1.42
N MET A 90 1.72 -34.35 -2.37
CA MET A 90 1.81 -32.90 -2.58
C MET A 90 0.77 -32.15 -1.76
N PHE A 91 1.16 -30.98 -1.30
CA PHE A 91 0.35 -29.99 -0.60
C PHE A 91 0.32 -28.70 -1.40
N VAL A 92 -0.82 -28.03 -1.36
CA VAL A 92 -1.04 -26.68 -1.87
C VAL A 92 -1.27 -25.76 -0.68
N VAL A 93 -0.36 -24.81 -0.50
CA VAL A 93 -0.47 -23.77 0.53
C VAL A 93 -0.83 -22.47 -0.16
N LYS A 94 -1.94 -21.85 0.25
CA LYS A 94 -2.30 -20.49 -0.19
C LYS A 94 -2.07 -19.48 0.91
N ALA A 95 -1.42 -18.39 0.53
CA ALA A 95 -1.07 -17.32 1.44
C ALA A 95 -1.20 -15.94 0.79
N TYR A 96 -1.46 -14.94 1.61
CA TYR A 96 -1.28 -13.55 1.23
C TYR A 96 0.18 -13.13 1.45
N LEU A 97 0.80 -12.51 0.46
CA LEU A 97 2.18 -12.02 0.50
C LEU A 97 2.23 -10.55 0.05
N PRO A 98 2.64 -9.60 0.90
CA PRO A 98 2.83 -8.22 0.47
C PRO A 98 3.87 -8.11 -0.65
N VAL A 99 3.60 -7.35 -1.71
CA VAL A 99 4.49 -7.26 -2.89
C VAL A 99 5.88 -6.73 -2.51
N ASN A 100 5.96 -5.77 -1.58
CA ASN A 100 7.26 -5.25 -1.13
C ASN A 100 8.12 -6.32 -0.42
N GLU A 101 7.49 -7.40 0.08
CA GLU A 101 8.15 -8.54 0.71
C GLU A 101 8.37 -9.70 -0.27
N SER A 102 8.01 -9.58 -1.54
CA SER A 102 8.18 -10.66 -2.53
C SER A 102 9.57 -10.65 -3.19
N PHE A 103 10.34 -9.57 -3.06
CA PHE A 103 11.69 -9.50 -3.62
C PHE A 103 12.61 -10.53 -2.95
N GLY A 104 13.17 -11.43 -3.75
CA GLY A 104 13.99 -12.56 -3.27
C GLY A 104 13.18 -13.73 -2.67
N PHE A 105 11.85 -13.66 -2.66
CA PHE A 105 10.99 -14.69 -2.06
C PHE A 105 11.25 -16.08 -2.64
N THR A 106 11.36 -16.22 -3.96
CA THR A 106 11.61 -17.51 -4.61
C THR A 106 12.95 -18.14 -4.21
N ALA A 107 14.00 -17.33 -4.03
CA ALA A 107 15.32 -17.82 -3.62
C ALA A 107 15.32 -18.30 -2.16
N ASP A 108 14.68 -17.54 -1.27
CA ASP A 108 14.50 -17.92 0.13
C ASP A 108 13.65 -19.18 0.25
N LEU A 109 12.54 -19.24 -0.49
CA LEU A 109 11.67 -20.41 -0.52
C LEU A 109 12.44 -21.65 -0.99
N ARG A 110 13.21 -21.53 -2.07
CA ARG A 110 14.03 -22.63 -2.60
C ARG A 110 15.04 -23.12 -1.55
N SER A 111 15.77 -22.22 -0.89
CA SER A 111 16.79 -22.60 0.11
C SER A 111 16.18 -23.24 1.36
N ASN A 112 15.00 -22.80 1.80
CA ASN A 112 14.34 -23.32 3.01
C ASN A 112 13.49 -24.59 2.74
N THR A 113 13.34 -25.01 1.47
CA THR A 113 12.55 -26.19 1.08
C THR A 113 13.35 -27.24 0.30
N GLY A 114 14.69 -27.11 0.25
CA GLY A 114 15.53 -28.00 -0.58
C GLY A 114 15.24 -27.91 -2.07
N GLY A 115 14.60 -26.82 -2.51
CA GLY A 115 14.15 -26.58 -3.88
C GLY A 115 12.91 -27.36 -4.31
N GLN A 116 12.13 -27.87 -3.36
CA GLN A 116 10.93 -28.67 -3.64
C GLN A 116 9.62 -27.87 -3.66
N ALA A 117 9.67 -26.57 -3.32
CA ALA A 117 8.50 -25.70 -3.35
C ALA A 117 8.47 -24.82 -4.61
N PHE A 118 7.30 -24.75 -5.25
CA PHE A 118 7.06 -23.98 -6.46
C PHE A 118 5.98 -22.92 -6.20
N PRO A 119 6.36 -21.63 -6.09
CA PRO A 119 5.39 -20.56 -5.84
C PRO A 119 4.83 -20.01 -7.15
N GLN A 120 3.53 -19.74 -7.17
CA GLN A 120 2.84 -18.93 -8.16
C GLN A 120 2.20 -17.75 -7.44
N CYS A 121 2.40 -16.53 -7.94
CA CYS A 121 1.88 -15.31 -7.34
C CYS A 121 1.02 -14.57 -8.35
N VAL A 122 -0.19 -14.19 -7.95
CA VAL A 122 -1.07 -13.31 -8.72
C VAL A 122 -1.50 -12.13 -7.85
N PHE A 123 -1.67 -10.96 -8.45
CA PHE A 123 -2.24 -9.83 -7.72
C PHE A 123 -3.64 -10.19 -7.22
N ASP A 124 -3.89 -9.95 -5.93
CA ASP A 124 -5.17 -10.27 -5.30
C ASP A 124 -5.92 -8.99 -4.91
N HIS A 125 -5.36 -8.20 -3.99
CA HIS A 125 -6.01 -6.98 -3.50
C HIS A 125 -5.02 -5.91 -3.02
N TRP A 126 -5.58 -4.77 -2.63
CA TRP A 126 -4.86 -3.72 -1.92
C TRP A 126 -5.25 -3.76 -0.45
N GLN A 127 -4.25 -3.77 0.43
CA GLN A 127 -4.46 -3.70 1.87
C GLN A 127 -3.85 -2.42 2.44
N ILE A 128 -4.34 -1.97 3.58
CA ILE A 128 -3.71 -0.85 4.29
C ILE A 128 -2.35 -1.34 4.82
N LEU A 129 -1.28 -0.62 4.49
CA LEU A 129 0.03 -0.87 5.06
C LEU A 129 -0.02 -0.47 6.55
N PRO A 130 0.29 -1.39 7.49
CA PRO A 130 0.22 -1.07 8.91
C PRO A 130 1.18 0.06 9.31
N GLY A 131 0.68 0.97 10.15
CA GLY A 131 1.41 2.14 10.65
C GLY A 131 0.89 3.46 10.08
N ASP A 132 1.28 4.57 10.73
CA ASP A 132 0.89 5.91 10.30
C ASP A 132 1.96 6.52 9.36
N PRO A 133 1.64 6.87 8.10
CA PRO A 133 2.59 7.52 7.18
C PRO A 133 3.02 8.92 7.62
N CYS A 134 2.35 9.52 8.61
CA CYS A 134 2.72 10.80 9.18
C CYS A 134 3.68 10.70 10.38
N GLU A 135 3.87 9.50 10.94
CA GLU A 135 4.71 9.28 12.11
C GLU A 135 6.12 8.83 11.70
N PRO A 136 7.18 9.59 12.05
CA PRO A 136 8.56 9.19 11.77
C PRO A 136 8.90 7.83 12.40
N GLY A 137 9.62 7.00 11.65
CA GLY A 137 10.05 5.67 12.11
C GLY A 137 9.10 4.54 11.75
N THR A 138 7.88 4.84 11.29
CA THR A 138 7.00 3.81 10.72
C THR A 138 7.43 3.41 9.30
N LYS A 139 7.09 2.19 8.90
CA LYS A 139 7.37 1.70 7.53
C LYS A 139 6.65 2.53 6.44
N PRO A 140 5.35 2.88 6.58
CA PRO A 140 4.69 3.80 5.64
C PRO A 140 5.40 5.14 5.50
N TYR A 141 5.89 5.73 6.61
CA TYR A 141 6.62 7.00 6.57
C TYR A 141 7.88 6.90 5.72
N GLY A 142 8.69 5.85 5.91
CA GLY A 142 9.88 5.61 5.10
C GLY A 142 9.56 5.52 3.60
N VAL A 143 8.55 4.72 3.23
CA VAL A 143 8.10 4.58 1.83
C VAL A 143 7.66 5.91 1.22
N VAL A 144 6.94 6.73 1.99
CA VAL A 144 6.50 8.07 1.56
C VAL A 144 7.72 8.97 1.34
N MET A 145 8.67 9.00 2.27
CA MET A 145 9.88 9.83 2.15
C MET A 145 10.73 9.44 0.95
N ASP A 146 10.98 8.14 0.75
CA ASP A 146 11.76 7.63 -0.38
C ASP A 146 11.10 7.96 -1.71
N THR A 147 9.77 7.82 -1.78
CA THR A 147 8.99 8.16 -2.98
C THR A 147 9.05 9.66 -3.27
N ARG A 148 8.94 10.52 -2.24
CA ARG A 148 9.06 11.97 -2.39
C ARG A 148 10.44 12.38 -2.90
N LYS A 149 11.50 11.81 -2.30
CA LYS A 149 12.88 12.04 -2.72
C LYS A 149 13.09 11.62 -4.18
N ARG A 150 12.63 10.43 -4.56
CA ARG A 150 12.72 9.93 -5.95
C ARG A 150 11.99 10.82 -6.96
N LYS A 151 10.84 11.39 -6.57
CA LYS A 151 10.05 12.32 -7.40
C LYS A 151 10.59 13.76 -7.40
N GLY A 152 11.65 14.07 -6.64
CA GLY A 152 12.16 15.44 -6.51
C GLY A 152 11.19 16.39 -5.80
N LEU A 153 10.27 15.86 -4.97
CA LEU A 153 9.35 16.67 -4.19
C LEU A 153 10.07 17.29 -2.99
N LYS A 154 9.52 18.41 -2.47
CA LYS A 154 10.02 19.06 -1.25
C LYS A 154 10.19 18.04 -0.12
N GLU A 155 11.35 18.04 0.52
CA GLU A 155 11.61 17.12 1.64
C GLU A 155 10.63 17.34 2.80
N GLY A 156 10.36 16.26 3.54
CA GLY A 156 9.39 16.25 4.63
C GLY A 156 7.94 16.14 4.15
N LEU A 157 7.02 15.98 5.11
CA LEU A 157 5.59 15.96 4.85
C LEU A 157 5.09 17.40 4.60
N PRO A 158 4.08 17.57 3.71
CA PRO A 158 3.47 18.87 3.54
C PRO A 158 2.67 19.24 4.79
N ASP A 159 2.86 20.47 5.27
CA ASP A 159 2.19 20.98 6.45
C ASP A 159 0.77 21.47 6.11
N LEU A 160 -0.16 21.35 7.05
CA LEU A 160 -1.55 21.77 6.87
C LEU A 160 -1.66 23.27 6.59
N THR A 161 -0.80 24.08 7.20
CA THR A 161 -0.75 25.53 6.99
C THR A 161 -0.46 25.93 5.54
N GLN A 162 0.10 25.02 4.73
CA GLN A 162 0.34 25.26 3.32
C GLN A 162 -0.94 25.26 2.48
N TYR A 163 -2.05 24.70 3.01
CA TYR A 163 -3.31 24.51 2.30
C TYR A 163 -4.51 25.13 2.99
N LEU A 164 -4.46 25.26 4.32
CA LEU A 164 -5.53 25.84 5.12
C LEU A 164 -5.27 27.34 5.30
N ASP A 165 -6.02 28.15 4.58
CA ASP A 165 -6.00 29.60 4.74
C ASP A 165 -6.98 29.97 5.89
N LYS A 166 -6.49 30.65 6.92
CA LYS A 166 -7.33 31.14 8.02
C LYS A 166 -7.97 32.48 7.61
N LEU A 167 -9.26 32.63 7.93
CA LEU A 167 -9.98 33.91 7.84
C LEU A 167 -9.44 34.93 8.84
#